data_AF-A0A4V1IMX0-F1
#
_entry.id   AF-A0A4V1IMX0-F1
#
_cell.length_a   1.000
_cell.length_b   1.000
_cell.length_c   1.000
_cell.angle_alpha   90.00
_cell.angle_beta   90.00
_cell.angle_gamma   90.00
#
_symmetry.space_group_name_H-M   'P 1'
#
loop_
_entity.id
_entity.type
_entity.pdbx_description
1 polymer ?
#
loop_
_entity_poly.entity_id
_entity_poly.type
_entity_poly.pdbx_seq_one_letter_code
_entity_poly.pdbx_strand_id
1 'polypeptide(L)'
;MNTNQLRFKVTGGYERAPACLMCGNDKEFVAKAEKVEEGNWYIWVECVCGYDPTRFKKCSRIESDNGKINDRDNISEALVVYCKFVNDQHAWFKDVTKFDEMTNEVFFEKFFSRLQGIYGHYCFLHAKDENLARYEDQWFKTAIEHAKSRVYVNQAKQAEQQ
;
A
#
# COMPACT_ATOMS: atom_id res chain seq x y z
N MET A 1 13.56 -27.82 8.14
CA MET A 1 12.88 -26.76 8.90
C MET A 1 12.01 -25.99 7.91
N ASN A 2 10.69 -25.99 8.07
CA ASN A 2 9.82 -25.08 7.30
C ASN A 2 9.97 -23.68 7.90
N THR A 3 10.91 -22.91 7.37
CA THR A 3 10.92 -21.47 7.63
C THR A 3 9.75 -20.88 6.86
N ASN A 4 8.76 -20.30 7.56
CA ASN A 4 7.63 -19.58 6.96
C ASN A 4 8.05 -18.18 6.45
N GLN A 5 9.34 -17.87 6.45
CA GLN A 5 9.91 -16.65 5.93
C GLN A 5 11.28 -16.87 5.29
N LEU A 6 11.56 -16.16 4.21
CA LEU A 6 12.83 -16.18 3.50
C LEU A 6 13.21 -14.75 3.10
N ARG A 7 14.35 -14.28 3.60
CA ARG A 7 14.92 -12.99 3.16
C ARG A 7 15.70 -13.19 1.86
N PHE A 8 15.49 -12.31 0.88
CA PHE A 8 16.17 -12.37 -0.42
C PHE A 8 16.52 -10.97 -0.94
N LYS A 9 17.44 -10.94 -1.92
CA LYS A 9 17.86 -9.71 -2.61
C LYS A 9 17.39 -9.73 -4.05
N VAL A 10 16.89 -8.61 -4.54
CA VAL A 10 16.57 -8.43 -5.95
C VAL A 10 17.83 -7.98 -6.69
N THR A 11 18.40 -8.88 -7.48
CA THR A 11 19.58 -8.59 -8.30
C THR A 11 19.21 -8.48 -9.77
N GLY A 12 19.21 -7.26 -10.31
CA GLY A 12 19.52 -6.92 -11.71
C GLY A 12 18.77 -7.57 -12.89
N GLY A 13 17.76 -8.43 -12.69
CA GLY A 13 17.07 -9.15 -13.78
C GLY A 13 15.55 -9.15 -13.70
N TYR A 14 14.98 -8.98 -12.50
CA TYR A 14 13.58 -8.59 -12.35
C TYR A 14 13.53 -7.07 -12.44
N GLU A 15 12.55 -6.52 -13.18
CA GLU A 15 12.25 -5.09 -13.21
C GLU A 15 12.41 -4.53 -11.79
N ARG A 16 13.30 -3.54 -11.64
CA ARG A 16 13.71 -3.03 -10.32
C ARG A 16 12.47 -2.83 -9.46
N ALA A 17 12.40 -3.53 -8.33
CA ALA A 17 11.28 -3.39 -7.42
C ALA A 17 11.16 -1.89 -7.06
N PRO A 18 9.95 -1.31 -7.06
CA PRO A 18 9.79 0.08 -6.69
C PRO A 18 10.21 0.28 -5.24
N ALA A 19 10.73 1.47 -4.96
CA ALA A 19 11.13 1.85 -3.61
C ALA A 19 9.94 1.69 -2.65
N CYS A 20 10.18 1.05 -1.50
CA CYS A 20 9.17 0.90 -0.47
C CYS A 20 8.69 2.28 0.01
N LEU A 21 7.37 2.47 0.09
CA LEU A 21 6.75 3.71 0.56
C LEU A 21 7.09 4.10 2.00
N MET A 22 7.53 3.13 2.82
CA MET A 22 7.78 3.33 4.25
C MET A 22 9.23 3.65 4.56
N CYS A 23 10.18 3.09 3.80
CA CYS A 23 11.61 3.19 4.12
C CYS A 23 12.52 3.40 2.90
N GLY A 24 11.96 3.49 1.69
CA GLY A 24 12.72 3.69 0.45
C GLY A 24 13.50 2.47 -0.05
N ASN A 25 13.51 1.35 0.67
CA ASN A 25 14.21 0.15 0.23
C ASN A 25 13.61 -0.45 -1.05
N ASP A 26 14.48 -0.79 -2.00
CA ASP A 26 14.17 -1.38 -3.31
C ASP A 26 15.00 -2.66 -3.60
N LYS A 27 15.79 -3.14 -2.63
CA LYS A 27 16.81 -4.18 -2.86
C LYS A 27 16.60 -5.44 -2.05
N GLU A 28 16.12 -5.33 -0.81
CA GLU A 28 15.98 -6.48 0.08
C GLU A 28 14.53 -6.69 0.50
N PHE A 29 14.08 -7.94 0.49
CA PHE A 29 12.69 -8.30 0.75
C PHE A 29 12.60 -9.57 1.58
N VAL A 30 11.41 -9.82 2.14
CA VAL A 30 11.09 -11.02 2.89
C VAL A 30 9.87 -11.68 2.25
N ALA A 31 10.05 -12.87 1.69
CA ALA A 31 8.94 -13.73 1.30
C ALA A 31 8.39 -14.42 2.56
N LYS A 32 7.07 -14.53 2.66
CA LYS A 32 6.38 -15.20 3.76
C LYS A 32 5.32 -16.16 3.24
N ALA A 33 5.01 -17.18 4.03
CA ALA A 33 3.91 -18.09 3.80
C ALA A 33 3.04 -18.30 5.04
N GLU A 34 1.73 -18.41 4.84
CA GLU A 34 0.70 -18.64 5.86
C GLU A 34 -0.22 -19.73 5.35
N LYS A 35 -0.37 -20.81 6.12
CA LYS A 35 -1.33 -21.87 5.80
C LYS A 35 -2.75 -21.34 6.05
N VAL A 36 -3.62 -21.47 5.06
CA VAL A 36 -5.00 -20.99 5.12
C VAL A 36 -5.93 -22.13 5.49
N GLU A 37 -5.81 -23.23 4.76
CA GLU A 37 -6.59 -24.45 4.94
C GLU A 37 -5.74 -25.67 4.54
N GLU A 38 -6.34 -26.86 4.57
CA GLU A 38 -5.63 -28.07 4.21
C GLU A 38 -5.23 -28.06 2.73
N GLY A 39 -3.92 -28.12 2.48
CA GLY A 39 -3.39 -28.09 1.12
C GLY A 39 -3.41 -26.70 0.46
N ASN A 40 -3.64 -25.61 1.19
CA ASN A 40 -3.61 -24.26 0.61
C ASN A 40 -2.86 -23.26 1.51
N TRP A 41 -1.99 -22.48 0.89
CA TRP A 41 -1.13 -21.48 1.53
C TRP A 41 -1.17 -20.17 0.77
N TYR A 42 -1.16 -19.06 1.51
CA TYR A 42 -0.86 -17.75 0.93
C TYR A 42 0.64 -17.48 1.01
N ILE A 43 1.21 -17.06 -0.11
CA ILE A 43 2.58 -16.57 -0.23
C ILE A 43 2.55 -15.09 -0.61
N TRP A 44 3.36 -14.29 0.08
CA TRP A 44 3.49 -12.86 -0.21
C TRP A 44 4.90 -12.36 0.06
N VAL A 45 5.19 -11.16 -0.44
CA VAL A 45 6.46 -10.46 -0.22
C VAL A 45 6.22 -9.19 0.58
N GLU A 46 7.10 -8.94 1.53
CA GLU A 46 7.16 -7.71 2.31
C GLU A 46 8.52 -7.03 2.11
N CYS A 47 8.55 -5.71 2.29
CA CYS A 47 9.82 -5.02 2.49
C CYS A 47 10.47 -5.46 3.81
N VAL A 48 11.80 -5.39 3.92
CA VAL A 48 12.54 -5.66 5.16
C VAL A 48 12.14 -4.79 6.35
N CYS A 49 11.47 -3.64 6.12
CA CYS A 49 10.88 -2.83 7.19
C CYS A 49 9.53 -3.35 7.71
N GLY A 50 9.01 -4.47 7.17
CA GLY A 50 7.72 -5.05 7.52
C GLY A 50 6.53 -4.50 6.75
N TYR A 51 6.76 -3.69 5.71
CA TYR A 51 5.69 -3.18 4.87
C TYR A 51 5.16 -4.27 3.92
N ASP A 52 3.89 -4.65 4.12
CA ASP A 52 3.11 -5.56 3.27
C ASP A 52 2.01 -4.76 2.54
N PRO A 53 2.12 -4.52 1.22
CA PRO A 53 1.10 -3.81 0.47
C PRO A 53 -0.17 -4.65 0.24
N THR A 54 -0.13 -5.96 0.47
CA THR A 54 -1.23 -6.91 0.24
C THR A 54 -2.01 -7.26 1.51
N ARG A 55 -1.59 -6.77 2.68
CA ARG A 55 -2.12 -7.23 3.98
C ARG A 55 -3.64 -7.13 4.13
N PHE A 56 -4.25 -6.19 3.42
CA PHE A 56 -5.70 -5.94 3.42
C PHE A 56 -6.45 -6.52 2.22
N LYS A 57 -5.72 -7.04 1.24
CA LYS A 57 -6.25 -7.78 0.09
C LYS A 57 -5.57 -9.13 0.04
N LYS A 58 -5.83 -9.97 1.05
CA LYS A 58 -5.25 -11.31 1.12
C LYS A 58 -5.53 -12.14 -0.14
N CYS A 59 -6.65 -11.91 -0.83
CA CYS A 59 -6.98 -12.52 -2.13
C CYS A 59 -6.04 -12.12 -3.28
N SER A 60 -5.14 -11.16 -3.08
CA SER A 60 -4.10 -10.81 -4.06
C SER A 60 -2.77 -11.53 -3.78
N ARG A 61 -2.66 -12.29 -2.68
CA ARG A 61 -1.49 -13.11 -2.38
C ARG A 61 -1.47 -14.36 -3.28
N ILE A 62 -0.30 -14.93 -3.50
CA ILE A 62 -0.14 -16.12 -4.33
C ILE A 62 -0.66 -17.34 -3.55
N GLU A 63 -1.55 -18.11 -4.16
CA GLU A 63 -2.03 -19.38 -3.61
C GLU A 63 -1.05 -20.50 -3.98
N SER A 64 -0.74 -21.36 -3.02
CA SER A 64 0.23 -22.44 -3.20
C SER A 64 -0.15 -23.67 -2.40
N ASP A 65 -0.10 -24.83 -3.04
CA ASP A 65 -0.54 -26.08 -2.39
C ASP A 65 0.39 -26.54 -1.25
N ASN A 66 1.62 -26.02 -1.22
CA ASN A 66 2.67 -26.49 -0.32
C ASN A 66 3.42 -25.37 0.43
N GLY A 67 3.08 -24.10 0.16
CA GLY A 67 3.68 -22.96 0.85
C GLY A 67 5.18 -22.81 0.64
N LYS A 68 5.74 -23.38 -0.45
CA LYS A 68 7.19 -23.39 -0.69
C LYS A 68 7.69 -21.99 -1.05
N ILE A 69 8.21 -21.29 -0.05
CA ILE A 69 8.87 -19.98 -0.22
C ILE A 69 10.34 -20.09 -0.66
N ASN A 70 10.86 -21.30 -0.87
CA ASN A 70 12.16 -21.53 -1.51
C ASN A 70 12.02 -21.76 -3.03
N ASP A 71 10.79 -21.83 -3.52
CA ASP A 71 10.48 -21.88 -4.94
C ASP A 71 10.64 -20.48 -5.53
N ARG A 72 11.51 -20.34 -6.53
CA ARG A 72 11.79 -19.05 -7.17
C ARG A 72 10.57 -18.51 -7.89
N ASP A 73 9.70 -19.36 -8.42
CA ASP A 73 8.53 -18.92 -9.17
C ASP A 73 7.51 -18.28 -8.23
N ASN A 74 7.22 -18.94 -7.09
CA ASN A 74 6.36 -18.37 -6.04
C ASN A 74 6.87 -17.01 -5.52
N ILE A 75 8.18 -16.88 -5.28
CA ILE A 75 8.77 -15.61 -4.83
C ILE A 75 8.65 -14.55 -5.92
N SER A 76 8.91 -14.92 -7.17
CA SER A 76 8.88 -14.00 -8.32
C SER A 76 7.48 -13.46 -8.54
N GLU A 77 6.47 -14.33 -8.53
CA GLU A 77 5.06 -13.94 -8.68
C GLU A 77 4.61 -13.06 -7.51
N ALA A 78 4.96 -13.44 -6.27
CA ALA A 78 4.64 -12.63 -5.10
C ALA A 78 5.34 -11.25 -5.14
N LEU A 79 6.56 -11.17 -5.69
CA LEU A 79 7.26 -9.91 -5.92
C LEU A 79 6.58 -9.07 -7.01
N VAL A 80 6.09 -9.67 -8.10
CA VAL A 80 5.31 -8.97 -9.13
C VAL A 80 4.05 -8.35 -8.53
N VAL A 81 3.34 -9.09 -7.67
CA VAL A 81 2.19 -8.56 -6.92
C VAL A 81 2.62 -7.37 -6.05
N TYR A 82 3.69 -7.51 -5.27
CA TYR A 82 4.24 -6.41 -4.46
C TYR A 82 4.51 -5.17 -5.33
N CYS A 83 5.24 -5.33 -6.44
CA CYS A 83 5.60 -4.25 -7.34
C CYS A 83 4.37 -3.55 -7.91
N LYS A 84 3.36 -4.31 -8.34
CA LYS A 84 2.10 -3.76 -8.85
C LYS A 84 1.42 -2.85 -7.83
N PHE A 85 1.25 -3.32 -6.59
CA PHE A 85 0.60 -2.53 -5.55
C PHE A 85 1.39 -1.27 -5.18
N VAL A 86 2.72 -1.38 -5.05
CA VAL A 86 3.55 -0.22 -4.71
C VAL A 86 3.56 0.80 -5.86
N ASN A 87 3.65 0.35 -7.12
CA ASN A 87 3.56 1.24 -8.27
C ASN A 87 2.20 1.94 -8.36
N ASP A 88 1.10 1.21 -8.13
CA ASP A 88 -0.26 1.77 -8.09
C ASP A 88 -0.42 2.84 -6.99
N GLN A 89 0.30 2.69 -5.87
CA GLN A 89 0.33 3.66 -4.79
C GLN A 89 1.27 4.85 -5.11
N HIS A 90 2.43 4.60 -5.72
CA HIS A 90 3.35 5.65 -6.19
C HIS A 90 2.71 6.55 -7.25
N ALA A 91 2.03 5.95 -8.24
CA ALA A 91 1.32 6.68 -9.29
C ALA A 91 0.25 7.60 -8.67
N TRP A 92 -0.46 7.09 -7.67
CA TRP A 92 -1.41 7.90 -6.92
C TRP A 92 -0.74 9.09 -6.21
N PHE A 93 0.39 8.90 -5.51
CA PHE A 93 1.10 10.03 -4.89
C PHE A 93 1.51 11.10 -5.92
N LYS A 94 1.93 10.70 -7.12
CA LYS A 94 2.21 11.65 -8.19
C LYS A 94 0.96 12.42 -8.63
N ASP A 95 -0.18 11.75 -8.75
CA ASP A 95 -1.43 12.43 -9.06
C ASP A 95 -1.93 13.29 -7.89
N VAL A 96 -1.60 12.93 -6.64
CA VAL A 96 -1.95 13.71 -5.46
C VAL A 96 -1.28 15.09 -5.48
N THR A 97 -0.07 15.17 -6.02
CA THR A 97 0.62 16.46 -6.18
C THR A 97 0.00 17.38 -7.24
N LYS A 98 -0.88 16.86 -8.10
CA LYS A 98 -1.69 17.68 -9.02
C LYS A 98 -3.01 18.12 -8.41
N PHE A 99 -3.33 17.67 -7.20
CA PHE A 99 -4.60 18.01 -6.60
C PHE A 99 -4.73 19.50 -6.29
N ASP A 100 -3.63 20.26 -6.23
CA ASP A 100 -3.64 21.72 -6.07
C ASP A 100 -4.48 22.45 -7.13
N GLU A 101 -4.80 21.78 -8.24
CA GLU A 101 -5.68 22.25 -9.31
C GLU A 101 -7.17 21.88 -9.09
N MET A 102 -7.50 21.15 -8.01
CA MET A 102 -8.84 20.64 -7.69
C MET A 102 -9.44 21.31 -6.45
N THR A 103 -10.78 21.40 -6.42
CA THR A 103 -11.55 21.82 -5.24
C THR A 103 -11.43 20.79 -4.11
N ASN A 104 -11.70 21.19 -2.86
CA ASN A 104 -11.69 20.30 -1.70
C ASN A 104 -12.63 19.11 -1.88
N GLU A 105 -13.83 19.33 -2.40
CA GLU A 105 -14.83 18.29 -2.61
C GLU A 105 -14.34 17.20 -3.58
N VAL A 106 -13.83 17.62 -4.75
CA VAL A 106 -13.29 16.70 -5.77
C VAL A 106 -12.05 15.96 -5.23
N PHE A 107 -11.22 16.63 -4.44
CA PHE A 107 -10.08 16.01 -3.77
C PHE A 107 -10.54 14.89 -2.81
N PHE A 108 -11.48 15.19 -1.90
CA PHE A 108 -11.93 14.22 -0.90
C PHE A 108 -12.66 13.04 -1.53
N GLU A 109 -13.49 13.28 -2.55
CA GLU A 109 -14.15 12.20 -3.30
C GLU A 109 -13.12 11.23 -3.91
N LYS A 110 -12.12 11.75 -4.63
CA LYS A 110 -11.06 10.94 -5.24
C LYS A 110 -10.17 10.25 -4.20
N PHE A 111 -9.85 10.94 -3.12
CA PHE A 111 -9.07 10.42 -2.00
C PHE A 111 -9.79 9.22 -1.35
N PHE A 112 -11.06 9.38 -0.98
CA PHE A 112 -11.84 8.34 -0.30
C PHE A 112 -12.20 7.17 -1.21
N SER A 113 -12.60 7.43 -2.46
CA SER A 113 -12.86 6.38 -3.44
C SER A 113 -11.62 5.49 -3.64
N ARG A 114 -10.42 6.09 -3.68
CA ARG A 114 -9.17 5.32 -3.82
C ARG A 114 -8.80 4.56 -2.54
N LEU A 115 -8.97 5.16 -1.36
CA LEU A 115 -8.78 4.46 -0.09
C LEU A 115 -9.71 3.25 0.03
N GLN A 116 -10.98 3.40 -0.31
CA GLN A 116 -11.91 2.28 -0.39
C GLN A 116 -11.46 1.25 -1.44
N GLY A 117 -10.92 1.69 -2.57
CA GLY A 117 -10.35 0.80 -3.58
C GLY A 117 -9.14 0.01 -3.10
N ILE A 118 -8.27 0.56 -2.25
CA ILE A 118 -7.05 -0.10 -1.74
C ILE A 118 -7.33 -0.94 -0.49
N TYR A 119 -8.15 -0.44 0.43
CA TYR A 119 -8.40 -1.06 1.73
C TYR A 119 -9.74 -1.81 1.78
N GLY A 120 -10.54 -1.76 0.71
CA GLY A 120 -11.84 -2.39 0.66
C GLY A 120 -12.82 -1.78 1.67
N HIS A 121 -13.76 -2.60 2.14
CA HIS A 121 -14.75 -2.22 3.16
C HIS A 121 -14.16 -1.94 4.55
N TYR A 122 -12.85 -2.12 4.75
CA TYR A 122 -12.20 -1.79 6.02
C TYR A 122 -12.03 -0.28 6.25
N CYS A 123 -12.32 0.55 5.25
CA CYS A 123 -12.38 2.00 5.39
C CYS A 123 -13.83 2.51 5.31
N PHE A 124 -14.46 2.72 6.46
CA PHE A 124 -15.63 3.60 6.55
C PHE A 124 -15.13 5.03 6.69
N LEU A 125 -15.07 5.75 5.57
CA LEU A 125 -14.75 7.16 5.54
C LEU A 125 -16.06 7.90 5.34
N HIS A 126 -16.56 8.47 6.43
CA HIS A 126 -17.74 9.32 6.37
C HIS A 126 -17.31 10.63 5.70
N ALA A 127 -17.74 10.84 4.46
CA ALA A 127 -17.40 12.01 3.63
C ALA A 127 -17.75 13.38 4.25
N LYS A 128 -18.42 13.37 5.42
CA LYS A 128 -18.83 14.55 6.18
C LYS A 128 -18.36 14.55 7.64
N ASP A 129 -17.66 13.50 8.11
CA ASP A 129 -17.08 13.53 9.46
C ASP A 129 -15.68 14.10 9.40
N GLU A 130 -15.46 15.15 10.18
CA GLU A 130 -14.13 15.70 10.51
C GLU A 130 -13.24 14.64 11.22
N ASN A 131 -13.84 13.55 11.67
CA ASN A 131 -13.19 12.39 12.25
C ASN A 131 -12.79 11.39 11.16
N LEU A 132 -11.73 11.72 10.42
CA LEU A 132 -10.96 10.70 9.70
C LEU A 132 -10.59 9.59 10.69
N ALA A 133 -11.07 8.36 10.46
CA ALA A 133 -10.91 7.27 11.41
C ALA A 133 -9.43 7.06 11.81
N ARG A 134 -9.19 6.54 13.03
CA ARG A 134 -7.85 6.23 13.53
C ARG A 134 -7.24 5.09 12.70
N TYR A 135 -6.23 5.41 11.90
CA TYR A 135 -5.40 4.40 11.24
C TYR A 135 -3.97 4.50 11.73
N GLU A 136 -3.40 3.34 12.09
CA GLU A 136 -2.04 3.27 12.63
C GLU A 136 -0.96 3.21 11.56
N ASP A 137 -1.33 2.89 10.33
CA ASP A 137 -0.39 2.78 9.22
C ASP A 137 0.23 4.14 8.90
N GLN A 138 1.56 4.18 8.84
CA GLN A 138 2.30 5.41 8.58
C GLN A 138 1.92 6.00 7.23
N TRP A 139 1.71 5.19 6.18
CA TRP A 139 1.33 5.74 4.88
C TRP A 139 -0.07 6.39 4.95
N PHE A 140 -1.02 5.81 5.72
CA PHE A 140 -2.36 6.38 5.90
C PHE A 140 -2.27 7.69 6.69
N LYS A 141 -1.46 7.71 7.75
CA LYS A 141 -1.17 8.92 8.53
C LYS A 141 -0.59 10.02 7.64
N THR A 142 0.42 9.70 6.82
CA THR A 142 0.99 10.67 5.88
C THR A 142 -0.06 11.18 4.89
N ALA A 143 -0.89 10.31 4.33
CA ALA A 143 -1.98 10.69 3.43
C ALA A 143 -3.03 11.60 4.11
N ILE A 144 -3.41 11.29 5.37
CA ILE A 144 -4.27 12.14 6.20
C ILE A 144 -3.62 13.49 6.47
N GLU A 145 -2.37 13.54 6.90
CA GLU A 145 -1.70 14.78 7.27
C GLU A 145 -1.54 15.71 6.05
N HIS A 146 -1.24 15.14 4.88
CA HIS A 146 -1.29 15.89 3.62
C HIS A 146 -2.68 16.47 3.35
N ALA A 147 -3.74 15.66 3.50
CA ALA A 147 -5.12 16.12 3.34
C ALA A 147 -5.49 17.25 4.33
N LYS A 148 -5.12 17.11 5.62
CA LYS A 148 -5.35 18.12 6.67
C LYS A 148 -4.62 19.43 6.38
N SER A 149 -3.35 19.37 6.00
CA SER A 149 -2.58 20.59 5.67
C SER A 149 -3.26 21.40 4.56
N ARG A 150 -3.93 20.72 3.64
CA ARG A 150 -4.59 21.33 2.50
C ARG A 150 -5.90 22.01 2.88
N VAL A 151 -6.69 21.41 3.78
CA VAL A 151 -7.85 22.07 4.39
C VAL A 151 -7.44 23.38 5.03
N TYR A 152 -6.34 23.37 5.79
CA TYR A 152 -5.81 24.56 6.45
C TYR A 152 -5.38 25.65 5.45
N VAL A 153 -4.61 25.29 4.41
CA VAL A 153 -4.18 26.24 3.36
C VAL A 153 -5.36 26.86 2.61
N ASN A 154 -6.38 26.07 2.27
CA ASN A 154 -7.55 26.58 1.55
C ASN A 154 -8.45 27.48 2.44
N GLN A 155 -8.59 27.16 3.73
CA GLN A 155 -9.28 28.02 4.68
C GLN A 155 -8.55 29.37 4.86
N ALA A 156 -7.21 29.35 4.93
CA ALA A 156 -6.41 30.57 5.01
C ALA A 156 -6.60 31.47 3.78
N LYS A 157 -6.55 30.89 2.56
CA LYS A 157 -6.79 31.63 1.31
C LYS A 157 -8.18 32.25 1.21
N GLN A 158 -9.20 31.59 1.74
CA GLN A 158 -10.57 32.13 1.75
C GLN A 158 -10.72 33.28 2.74
N ALA A 159 -10.01 33.25 3.88
CA ALA A 159 -10.01 34.31 4.87
C ALA A 159 -9.30 35.59 4.38
N GLU A 160 -8.31 35.47 3.49
CA GLU A 160 -7.61 36.61 2.88
C GLU A 160 -8.41 37.32 1.77
N GLN A 161 -9.51 36.72 1.30
CA GLN A 161 -10.36 37.24 0.23
C GLN A 161 -11.66 37.91 0.75
N GLN A 162 -11.84 37.99 2.07
CA GLN A 162 -12.96 38.64 2.76
C GLN A 162 -12.51 39.93 3.44
#